data_AF-A0A3R9AKE1-F1
#
_entry.id   AF-A0A3R9AKE1-F1
#
_cell.length_a   1.000
_cell.length_b   1.000
_cell.length_c   1.000
_cell.angle_alpha   90.00
_cell.angle_beta   90.00
_cell.angle_gamma   90.00
#
_symmetry.space_group_name_H-M   'P 1'
#
loop_
_entity.id
_entity.type
_entity.pdbx_description
1 polymer ?
#
loop_
_entity_poly.entity_id
_entity_poly.type
_entity_poly.pdbx_seq_one_letter_code
_entity_poly.pdbx_strand_id
1 'polypeptide(L)'
;MKALVHDVLSIFSAKSIEPVLVRSGLSQREKALIAPFGVTEVSWATSLEDLHDALVQKALAAGAVGYHITHVESHKPGQEAQPVLAATATLYNISDRQIVDNAAL
;
A
#
# COMPACT_ATOMS: atom_id res chain seq x y z
N MET A 1 -29.72 25.05 -5.54
CA MET A 1 -28.32 24.90 -6.02
C MET A 1 -27.35 24.71 -4.84
N LYS A 2 -27.40 23.57 -4.14
CA LYS A 2 -26.45 23.22 -3.04
C LYS A 2 -25.82 21.82 -3.19
N ALA A 3 -26.34 20.98 -4.08
CA ALA A 3 -25.88 19.61 -4.27
C ALA A 3 -24.55 19.52 -5.06
N LEU A 4 -24.29 20.46 -5.98
CA LEU A 4 -23.14 20.38 -6.89
C LEU A 4 -21.79 20.60 -6.18
N VAL A 5 -21.77 21.35 -5.08
CA VAL A 5 -20.52 21.65 -4.35
C VAL A 5 -20.04 20.45 -3.52
N HIS A 6 -20.95 19.58 -3.08
CA HIS A 6 -20.60 18.38 -2.33
C HIS A 6 -19.96 17.31 -3.23
N ASP A 7 -20.43 17.20 -4.48
CA ASP A 7 -19.88 16.24 -5.44
C ASP A 7 -18.43 16.57 -5.81
N VAL A 8 -18.06 17.85 -5.96
CA VAL A 8 -16.69 18.24 -6.34
C VAL A 8 -15.68 17.97 -5.22
N LEU A 9 -16.08 18.12 -3.95
CA LEU A 9 -15.20 17.80 -2.81
C LEU A 9 -14.98 16.29 -2.63
N SER A 10 -15.93 15.45 -3.05
CA SER A 10 -15.81 13.99 -2.98
C SER A 10 -14.73 13.44 -3.93
N ILE A 11 -14.51 14.11 -5.08
CA ILE A 11 -13.49 13.73 -6.06
C ILE A 11 -12.06 13.90 -5.51
N PHE A 12 -11.87 14.88 -4.61
CA PHE A 12 -10.60 15.12 -3.91
C PHE A 12 -10.52 14.42 -2.56
N SER A 13 -11.54 13.64 -2.16
CA SER A 13 -11.34 12.71 -1.06
C SER A 13 -10.36 11.65 -1.56
N ALA A 14 -9.13 11.72 -1.07
CA ALA A 14 -8.19 10.62 -1.21
C ALA A 14 -8.93 9.40 -0.70
N LYS A 15 -9.38 8.52 -1.62
CA LYS A 15 -9.96 7.25 -1.21
C LYS A 15 -8.99 6.68 -0.21
N SER A 16 -9.48 6.45 1.00
CA SER A 16 -8.69 5.83 2.07
C SER A 16 -8.45 4.40 1.61
N ILE A 17 -7.40 4.24 0.82
CA ILE A 17 -6.97 2.96 0.31
C ILE A 17 -6.46 2.22 1.54
N GLU A 18 -7.18 1.20 1.97
CA GLU A 18 -6.78 0.38 3.11
C GLU A 18 -5.59 -0.51 2.67
N PRO A 19 -4.41 -0.34 3.27
CA PRO A 19 -3.28 -1.19 2.95
C PRO A 19 -3.49 -2.60 3.50
N VAL A 20 -2.93 -3.58 2.82
CA VAL A 20 -2.79 -4.94 3.34
C VAL A 20 -1.80 -4.88 4.50
N LEU A 21 -2.31 -5.12 5.71
CA LEU A 21 -1.49 -5.11 6.92
C LEU A 21 -0.69 -6.42 7.01
N VAL A 22 0.63 -6.28 7.07
CA VAL A 22 1.54 -7.43 7.21
C VAL A 22 1.80 -7.70 8.69
N ARG A 23 1.75 -6.66 9.52
CA ARG A 23 1.91 -6.78 10.98
C ARG A 23 0.56 -6.96 11.66
N SER A 24 0.44 -8.02 12.46
CA SER A 24 -0.72 -8.25 13.34
C SER A 24 -0.61 -7.45 14.64
N GLY A 25 -1.74 -7.24 15.32
CA GLY A 25 -1.77 -6.63 16.65
C GLY A 25 -1.69 -5.10 16.68
N LEU A 26 -1.84 -4.42 15.54
CA LEU A 26 -1.95 -2.96 15.51
C LEU A 26 -3.21 -2.49 16.22
N SER A 27 -3.03 -1.62 17.22
CA SER A 27 -4.13 -0.94 17.90
C SER A 27 -4.88 0.00 16.94
N GLN A 28 -6.12 0.35 17.28
CA GLN A 28 -6.90 1.32 16.48
C GLN A 28 -6.18 2.67 16.36
N ARG A 29 -5.42 3.08 17.38
CA ARG A 29 -4.60 4.29 17.34
C ARG A 29 -3.48 4.15 16.31
N GLU A 30 -2.70 3.07 16.35
CA GLU A 30 -1.62 2.84 15.39
C GLU A 30 -2.14 2.76 13.95
N LYS A 31 -3.31 2.16 13.73
CA LYS A 31 -3.97 2.12 12.42
C LYS A 31 -4.28 3.52 11.87
N ALA A 32 -4.64 4.47 12.73
CA ALA A 32 -4.89 5.85 12.33
C ALA A 32 -3.60 6.64 12.00
N LEU A 33 -2.44 6.15 12.43
CA LEU A 33 -1.12 6.76 12.19
C LEU A 33 -0.40 6.15 10.97
N ILE A 34 -1.05 5.23 10.27
CA ILE A 34 -0.47 4.57 9.09
C ILE A 34 -0.35 5.60 7.96
N ALA A 35 0.87 5.80 7.47
CA ALA A 35 1.15 6.69 6.36
C ALA A 35 2.08 6.02 5.34
N PRO A 36 1.96 6.37 4.04
CA PRO A 36 2.89 5.90 3.03
C PRO A 36 4.29 6.49 3.30
N PHE A 37 5.33 5.65 3.21
CA PHE A 37 6.73 6.10 3.41
C PHE A 37 7.68 5.69 2.30
N GLY A 38 7.28 4.75 1.44
CA GLY A 38 8.14 4.24 0.37
C GLY A 38 7.37 3.50 -0.71
N VAL A 39 8.07 3.09 -1.76
CA VAL A 39 7.55 2.30 -2.87
C VAL A 39 8.49 1.13 -3.11
N THR A 40 7.94 -0.02 -3.47
CA THR A 40 8.69 -1.22 -3.84
C THR A 40 8.12 -1.84 -5.11
N GLU A 41 8.98 -2.56 -5.83
CA GLU A 41 8.63 -3.24 -7.06
C GLU A 41 9.03 -4.72 -7.03
N VAL A 42 8.24 -5.54 -7.71
CA VAL A 42 8.46 -6.96 -8.01
C VAL A 42 8.25 -7.12 -9.51
N SER A 43 9.11 -7.85 -10.23
CA SER A 43 9.04 -7.97 -11.69
C SER A 43 9.28 -9.38 -12.22
N TRP A 44 9.17 -10.39 -11.35
CA TRP A 44 9.53 -11.78 -11.65
C TRP A 44 8.46 -12.79 -11.25
N ALA A 45 7.35 -12.35 -10.64
CA ALA A 45 6.36 -13.26 -10.08
C ALA A 45 5.65 -14.02 -11.20
N THR A 46 5.48 -15.34 -11.06
CA THR A 46 4.77 -16.18 -12.04
C THR A 46 3.29 -16.35 -11.72
N SER A 47 2.89 -16.01 -10.50
CA SER A 47 1.52 -16.07 -10.00
C SER A 47 1.23 -14.90 -9.07
N LEU A 48 -0.07 -14.68 -8.80
CA LEU A 48 -0.48 -13.65 -7.83
C LEU A 48 -0.03 -14.00 -6.40
N GLU A 49 0.10 -15.29 -6.09
CA GLU A 49 0.63 -15.78 -4.82
C GLU A 49 2.12 -15.43 -4.68
N ASP A 50 2.94 -15.71 -5.70
CA ASP A 50 4.36 -15.32 -5.72
C ASP A 50 4.53 -13.81 -5.58
N LEU A 51 3.66 -13.04 -6.25
CA LEU A 51 3.67 -11.59 -6.19
C LEU A 51 3.33 -11.10 -4.78
N HIS A 52 2.31 -11.68 -4.16
CA HIS A 52 1.89 -11.38 -2.80
C HIS A 52 3.02 -11.68 -1.80
N ASP A 53 3.58 -12.89 -1.86
CA ASP A 53 4.66 -13.32 -0.97
C ASP A 53 5.91 -12.46 -1.14
N ALA A 54 6.29 -12.13 -2.37
CA ALA A 54 7.42 -11.25 -2.63
C ALA A 54 7.21 -9.83 -2.05
N LEU A 55 5.99 -9.29 -2.17
CA LEU A 55 5.63 -7.99 -1.60
C LEU A 55 5.60 -8.02 -0.07
N VAL A 56 5.08 -9.08 0.54
CA VAL A 56 5.11 -9.30 1.99
C VAL A 56 6.56 -9.32 2.49
N GLN A 57 7.44 -10.10 1.85
CA GLN A 57 8.86 -10.17 2.23
C GLN A 57 9.56 -8.82 2.09
N LYS A 58 9.31 -8.08 1.01
CA LYS A 58 9.86 -6.72 0.81
C LYS A 58 9.33 -5.72 1.84
N ALA A 59 8.04 -5.79 2.17
CA ALA A 59 7.43 -4.96 3.21
C ALA A 59 8.07 -5.24 4.59
N LEU A 60 8.24 -6.51 4.96
CA LEU A 60 8.90 -6.90 6.20
C LEU A 60 10.36 -6.45 6.25
N ALA A 61 11.12 -6.67 5.16
CA ALA A 61 12.52 -6.25 5.06
C ALA A 61 12.69 -4.73 5.17
N ALA A 62 11.70 -3.95 4.71
CA ALA A 62 11.68 -2.49 4.82
C ALA A 62 11.14 -1.99 6.18
N GLY A 63 10.74 -2.88 7.09
CA GLY A 63 10.11 -2.50 8.37
C GLY A 63 8.72 -1.87 8.21
N ALA A 64 8.04 -2.14 7.09
CA ALA A 64 6.69 -1.65 6.83
C ALA A 64 5.65 -2.41 7.66
N VAL A 65 4.59 -1.71 8.07
CA VAL A 65 3.43 -2.33 8.73
C VAL A 65 2.37 -2.82 7.76
N GLY A 66 2.42 -2.34 6.51
CA GLY A 66 1.53 -2.75 5.44
C GLY A 66 2.03 -2.32 4.07
N TYR A 67 1.37 -2.82 3.03
CA TYR A 67 1.61 -2.40 1.65
C TYR A 67 0.29 -2.28 0.88
N HIS A 68 0.29 -1.51 -0.19
CA HIS A 68 -0.82 -1.44 -1.13
C HIS A 68 -0.30 -1.53 -2.55
N ILE A 69 -0.81 -2.49 -3.32
CA ILE A 69 -0.45 -2.64 -4.73
C ILE A 69 -1.10 -1.50 -5.52
N THR A 70 -0.27 -0.60 -6.06
CA THR A 70 -0.73 0.54 -6.86
C THR A 70 -0.79 0.22 -8.35
N HIS A 71 0.06 -0.70 -8.81
CA HIS A 71 0.10 -1.10 -10.20
C HIS A 71 0.45 -2.58 -10.34
N VAL A 72 -0.18 -3.26 -11.30
CA VAL A 72 0.16 -4.64 -11.69
C VAL A 72 0.24 -4.69 -13.21
N GLU A 73 1.37 -5.14 -13.72
CA GLU A 73 1.60 -5.42 -15.13
C GLU A 73 1.73 -6.93 -15.33
N SER A 74 1.19 -7.44 -16.43
CA SER A 74 1.40 -8.82 -16.86
C SER A 74 2.12 -8.79 -18.20
N HIS A 75 3.37 -9.25 -18.21
CA HIS A 75 4.13 -9.43 -19.43
C HIS A 75 3.80 -10.82 -20.00
N LYS A 76 3.19 -10.84 -21.18
CA LYS A 76 3.10 -12.06 -21.99
C LYS A 76 4.51 -12.40 -22.47
N PRO A 77 5.07 -13.56 -22.10
CA PRO A 77 6.38 -13.94 -22.57
C PRO A 77 6.29 -14.34 -24.05
N GLY A 78 7.37 -14.13 -24.79
CA GLY A 78 7.48 -14.60 -26.16
C GLY A 78 7.34 -16.12 -26.24
N GLN A 79 6.23 -16.58 -26.82
CA GLN A 79 5.90 -17.91 -27.33
C GLN A 79 6.05 -19.19 -26.47
N GLU A 80 6.85 -19.26 -25.39
CA GLU A 80 6.98 -20.51 -24.60
C GLU A 80 7.17 -20.36 -23.08
N ALA A 81 7.12 -19.15 -22.52
CA ALA A 81 7.28 -18.96 -21.06
C ALA A 81 5.96 -18.64 -20.33
N GLN A 82 5.93 -18.94 -19.02
CA GLN A 82 4.82 -18.60 -18.12
C GLN A 82 4.73 -17.08 -17.91
N PRO A 83 3.52 -16.50 -17.88
CA PRO A 83 3.35 -15.05 -17.73
C PRO A 83 4.08 -14.52 -16.50
N VAL A 84 4.87 -13.47 -16.71
CA VAL A 84 5.56 -12.78 -15.62
C VAL A 84 4.71 -11.59 -15.21
N LEU A 85 4.36 -11.58 -13.94
CA LEU A 85 3.70 -10.48 -13.25
C LEU A 85 4.75 -9.56 -12.66
N ALA A 86 4.57 -8.28 -12.92
CA ALA A 86 5.24 -7.20 -12.24
C ALA A 86 4.22 -6.39 -11.44
N ALA A 87 4.62 -5.88 -10.28
CA ALA A 87 3.79 -4.97 -9.52
C ALA A 87 4.62 -3.94 -8.76
N THR A 88 4.04 -2.76 -8.67
CA THR A 88 4.48 -1.67 -7.82
C THR A 88 3.55 -1.59 -6.62
N ALA A 89 4.13 -1.47 -5.43
CA ALA A 89 3.39 -1.32 -4.19
C ALA A 89 3.93 -0.16 -3.36
N THR A 90 3.02 0.62 -2.78
CA THR A 90 3.35 1.61 -1.76
C THR A 90 3.47 0.90 -0.43
N LEU A 91 4.56 1.17 0.29
CA LEU A 91 4.81 0.68 1.63
C LEU A 91 4.34 1.70 2.67
N TYR A 92 3.75 1.19 3.73
CA TYR A 92 3.19 2.00 4.81
C TYR A 92 3.88 1.69 6.13
N ASN A 93 4.09 2.72 6.95
CA ASN A 93 4.62 2.60 8.29
C ASN A 93 3.79 3.46 9.26
N ILE A 94 3.96 3.23 10.56
CA ILE A 94 3.40 4.10 11.60
C ILE A 94 4.25 5.36 11.63
N SER A 95 3.64 6.51 11.34
CA SER A 95 4.32 7.79 11.42
C SER A 95 4.46 8.24 12.88
N ASP A 96 5.69 8.21 13.41
CA ASP A 96 6.01 8.80 14.72
C ASP A 96 5.77 10.31 14.78
N ARG A 97 5.68 10.98 13.63
CA ARG A 97 5.44 12.44 13.57
C ARG A 97 4.13 12.89 14.21
N GLN A 98 3.14 12.02 14.36
CA GLN A 98 1.88 12.37 15.04
C GLN A 98 1.91 12.14 16.56
N ILE A 99 2.96 11.51 17.11
CA ILE A 99 3.10 11.35 18.57
C ILE A 99 3.56 12.66 19.23
N VAL A 100 4.25 13.53 18.48
CA VAL A 100 4.83 14.76 19.03
C VAL A 100 3.79 15.87 19.27
N ASP A 101 2.68 15.90 18.52
CA ASP A 101 1.66 16.96 18.66
C ASP A 101 0.66 16.74 19.82
N ASN A 102 0.66 15.57 20.47
CA ASN A 102 -0.22 15.28 21.62
C ASN A 102 0.49 15.29 22.98
N ALA A 103 1.76 15.70 23.04
CA ALA A 103 2.49 15.85 24.30
C ALA A 103 2.49 17.30 24.86
N ALA A 104 1.76 18.22 24.22
CA ALA A 104 1.77 19.64 24.56
C ALA A 104 0.37 20.27 24.61
N LEU A 105 -0.55 19.70 25.41
CA LEU A 105 -1.73 20.40 25.93
C LEU A 105 -2.09 19.88 27.33
#